data_AF-A0A284VI86-F1
#
_entry.id   AF-A0A284VI86-F1
#
_cell.length_a   1.000
_cell.length_b   1.000
_cell.length_c   1.000
_cell.angle_alpha   90.00
_cell.angle_beta   90.00
_cell.angle_gamma   90.00
#
_symmetry.space_group_name_H-M   'P 1'
#
loop_
_entity.id
_entity.type
_entity.pdbx_description
1 polymer ?
#
loop_
_entity_poly.entity_id
_entity_poly.type
_entity_poly.pdbx_seq_one_letter_code
_entity_poly.pdbx_strand_id
1 'polypeptide(L)'
;MQRLRPLILKSSKGGDRLVAGDWWISIVPAGGPPDYRRSSTDFAVGYQIITATLTGGEGSYIVTNSTISTDSSADAMKPGGYDMKIIVYLFKSTVLDKVIDVR
;
A
#
# COMPACT_ATOMS: atom_id res chain seq x y z
N MET A 1 21.59 4.07 11.06
CA MET A 1 20.29 3.52 11.53
C MET A 1 19.20 4.32 10.84
N GLN A 2 18.55 3.79 9.79
CA GLN A 2 17.52 4.51 9.03
C GLN A 2 16.17 4.42 9.74
N ARG A 3 15.52 5.57 9.92
CA ARG A 3 14.23 5.71 10.62
C ARG A 3 13.11 5.43 9.62
N LEU A 4 12.50 4.24 9.69
CA LEU A 4 11.32 3.88 8.92
C LEU A 4 10.15 4.80 9.34
N ARG A 5 9.50 5.44 8.37
CA ARG A 5 8.31 6.27 8.62
C ARG A 5 7.05 5.40 8.47
N PRO A 6 6.19 5.30 9.50
CA PRO A 6 4.98 4.49 9.42
C PRO A 6 3.97 5.14 8.46
N LEU A 7 3.25 4.31 7.70
CA LEU A 7 2.10 4.74 6.91
C LEU A 7 0.89 4.92 7.83
N ILE A 8 0.33 6.13 7.87
CA ILE A 8 -0.86 6.46 8.68
C ILE A 8 -1.99 6.87 7.75
N LEU A 9 -3.04 6.05 7.67
CA LEU A 9 -4.27 6.42 6.99
C LEU A 9 -5.12 7.30 7.92
N LYS A 10 -5.40 8.56 7.52
CA LYS A 10 -6.35 9.43 8.22
C LYS A 10 -7.70 9.35 7.51
N SER A 11 -8.72 8.74 8.13
CA SER A 11 -10.11 8.86 7.67
C SER A 11 -10.97 9.59 8.70
N SER A 12 -11.91 10.39 8.20
CA SER A 12 -12.92 11.15 8.94
C SER A 12 -14.02 10.23 9.46
N LYS A 13 -14.27 10.30 10.78
CA LYS A 13 -15.40 9.69 11.52
C LYS A 13 -15.43 8.14 11.47
N GLY A 14 -14.83 7.55 12.51
CA GLY A 14 -14.82 6.14 12.90
C GLY A 14 -15.80 5.21 12.18
N GLY A 15 -15.28 4.40 11.27
CA GLY A 15 -16.06 3.36 10.59
C GLY A 15 -15.34 2.72 9.41
N ASP A 16 -14.41 3.42 8.76
CA ASP A 16 -13.76 2.93 7.55
C ASP A 16 -12.83 1.75 7.84
N ARG A 17 -13.31 0.56 7.46
CA ARG A 17 -12.58 -0.71 7.43
C ARG A 17 -12.49 -1.16 5.98
N LEU A 18 -11.27 -1.32 5.50
CA LEU A 18 -10.98 -2.02 4.25
C LEU A 18 -10.98 -3.52 4.54
N VAL A 19 -11.88 -4.26 3.89
CA VAL A 19 -12.04 -5.70 4.12
C VAL A 19 -10.88 -6.47 3.49
N ALA A 20 -10.40 -7.52 4.16
CA ALA A 20 -9.36 -8.40 3.61
C ALA A 20 -9.71 -8.85 2.18
N GLY A 21 -8.76 -8.68 1.26
CA GLY A 21 -8.93 -9.04 -0.14
C GLY A 21 -9.60 -7.98 -1.01
N ASP A 22 -10.25 -6.97 -0.42
CA ASP A 22 -10.90 -5.86 -1.14
C ASP A 22 -9.97 -4.64 -1.27
N TRP A 23 -8.85 -4.62 -0.55
CA TRP A 23 -7.81 -3.60 -0.74
C TRP A 23 -6.48 -4.23 -1.15
N TRP A 24 -5.75 -3.47 -1.96
CA TRP A 24 -4.47 -3.85 -2.54
C TRP A 24 -3.50 -2.70 -2.34
N ILE A 25 -2.21 -3.02 -2.21
CA ILE A 25 -1.16 -2.03 -2.01
C ILE A 25 -0.04 -2.20 -3.01
N SER A 26 0.49 -1.08 -3.50
CA SER A 26 1.68 -0.99 -4.33
C SER A 26 2.70 -0.10 -3.64
N ILE A 27 3.97 -0.54 -3.65
CA ILE A 27 5.14 0.14 -3.13
C ILE A 27 6.28 -0.09 -4.12
N VAL A 28 6.60 0.93 -4.90
CA VAL A 28 7.61 0.87 -5.95
C VAL A 28 8.53 2.09 -5.90
N PRO A 29 9.74 2.05 -6.48
CA PRO A 29 10.58 3.24 -6.61
C PRO A 29 9.81 4.37 -7.30
N ALA A 30 10.05 5.62 -6.91
CA ALA A 30 9.35 6.78 -7.46
C ALA A 30 9.48 6.83 -9.00
N GLY A 31 8.35 7.02 -9.68
CA GLY A 31 8.25 6.98 -11.15
C GLY A 31 8.15 5.57 -11.76
N GLY A 32 8.24 4.52 -10.94
CA GLY A 32 8.02 3.14 -11.38
C GLY A 32 6.54 2.83 -11.64
N PRO A 33 6.23 1.86 -12.52
CA PRO A 33 4.86 1.39 -12.69
C PRO A 33 4.36 0.75 -11.38
N PRO A 34 3.09 0.94 -10.99
CA PRO A 34 2.55 0.32 -9.78
C PRO A 34 2.48 -1.20 -9.92
N ASP A 35 2.82 -1.93 -8.85
CA ASP A 35 2.70 -3.38 -8.72
C ASP A 35 1.87 -3.70 -7.47
N TYR A 36 0.60 -4.08 -7.68
CA TYR A 36 -0.36 -4.23 -6.59
C TYR A 36 -0.38 -5.64 -6.02
N ARG A 37 -0.31 -5.73 -4.68
CA ARG A 37 -0.44 -6.96 -3.91
C ARG A 37 -1.72 -6.94 -3.09
N ARG A 38 -2.49 -8.02 -3.19
CA ARG A 38 -3.77 -8.19 -2.51
C ARG A 38 -3.57 -8.41 -1.02
N SER A 39 -4.40 -7.78 -0.21
CA SER A 39 -4.40 -7.95 1.25
C SER A 39 -4.95 -9.30 1.72
N SER A 40 -4.45 -9.77 2.84
CA SER A 40 -4.93 -10.96 3.56
C SER A 40 -5.62 -10.62 4.89
N THR A 41 -5.63 -9.37 5.31
CA THR A 41 -6.27 -8.91 6.55
C THR A 41 -6.97 -7.58 6.37
N ASP A 42 -7.92 -7.31 7.25
CA ASP A 42 -8.66 -6.06 7.26
C ASP A 42 -7.81 -4.88 7.75
N PHE A 43 -7.99 -3.72 7.12
CA PHE A 43 -7.29 -2.50 7.46
C PHE A 43 -8.27 -1.44 7.96
N ALA A 44 -8.12 -0.99 9.20
CA ALA A 44 -9.01 -0.03 9.84
C ALA A 44 -8.22 1.14 10.43
N VAL A 45 -8.93 2.20 10.79
CA VAL A 45 -8.36 3.37 11.46
C VAL A 45 -7.54 2.94 12.68
N GLY A 46 -6.32 3.47 12.79
CA GLY A 46 -5.38 3.15 13.88
C GLY A 46 -4.36 2.07 13.53
N TYR A 47 -4.58 1.28 12.48
CA TYR A 47 -3.57 0.35 11.98
C TYR A 47 -2.48 1.08 11.18
N GLN A 48 -1.29 0.49 11.19
CA GLN A 48 -0.10 1.01 10.52
C GLN A 48 0.66 -0.14 9.89
N ILE A 49 1.00 0.00 8.62
CA ILE A 49 1.87 -0.95 7.92
C ILE A 49 3.31 -0.46 8.04
N ILE A 50 4.17 -1.33 8.56
CA ILE A 50 5.62 -1.09 8.64
C ILE A 50 6.29 -2.13 7.73
N THR A 51 7.03 -1.66 6.74
CA THR A 51 7.68 -2.52 5.75
C THR A 51 8.97 -1.90 5.24
N ALA A 52 9.90 -2.78 4.84
CA ALA A 52 11.08 -2.45 4.02
C ALA A 52 11.04 -3.20 2.68
N THR A 53 9.91 -3.83 2.36
CA THR A 53 9.67 -4.67 1.19
C THR A 53 8.98 -3.84 0.11
N LEU A 54 9.54 -3.85 -1.10
CA LEU A 54 8.84 -3.38 -2.29
C LEU A 54 7.83 -4.42 -2.76
N THR A 55 6.79 -3.99 -3.47
CA THR A 55 5.80 -4.90 -4.06
C THR A 55 6.15 -5.32 -5.48
N GLY A 56 7.21 -4.73 -6.06
CA GLY A 56 7.79 -5.11 -7.35
C GLY A 56 8.80 -6.22 -7.16
N GLY A 57 8.47 -7.44 -7.60
CA GLY A 57 9.37 -8.59 -7.52
C GLY A 57 8.66 -9.94 -7.68
N GLU A 58 9.44 -11.00 -7.87
CA GLU A 58 8.95 -12.38 -7.88
C GLU A 58 8.51 -12.81 -6.46
N GLY A 59 7.71 -13.86 -6.33
CA GLY A 59 7.29 -14.44 -5.05
C GLY A 59 5.85 -14.18 -4.63
N SER A 60 5.44 -14.89 -3.58
CA SER A 60 4.13 -14.80 -2.95
C SER A 60 4.17 -13.77 -1.83
N TYR A 61 3.40 -12.69 -2.00
CA TYR A 61 3.34 -11.62 -1.02
C TYR A 61 2.24 -11.87 0.02
N ILE A 62 2.59 -11.65 1.29
CA ILE A 62 1.66 -11.61 2.41
C ILE A 62 1.53 -10.15 2.83
N VAL A 63 0.36 -9.57 2.56
CA VAL A 63 0.03 -8.18 2.88
C VAL A 63 -0.98 -8.15 4.01
N THR A 64 -0.54 -7.68 5.18
CA THR A 64 -1.38 -7.55 6.37
C THR A 64 -1.57 -6.08 6.75
N ASN A 65 -2.34 -5.84 7.81
CA ASN A 65 -2.54 -4.53 8.39
C ASN A 65 -1.35 -4.00 9.21
N SER A 66 -0.29 -4.80 9.36
CA SER A 66 0.92 -4.42 10.09
C SER A 66 2.21 -4.59 9.30
N THR A 67 2.25 -5.49 8.31
CA THR A 67 3.47 -5.83 7.58
C THR A 67 3.21 -6.30 6.15
N ILE A 68 4.25 -6.19 5.32
CA ILE A 68 4.32 -6.75 3.97
C ILE A 68 5.58 -7.60 3.88
N SER A 69 5.41 -8.89 3.60
CA SER A 69 6.49 -9.85 3.42
C SER A 69 6.31 -10.66 2.14
N THR A 70 7.37 -11.31 1.69
CA THR A 70 7.37 -12.24 0.56
C THR A 70 8.21 -13.47 0.91
N ASP A 71 7.92 -14.60 0.27
CA ASP A 71 8.68 -15.85 0.37
C ASP A 71 9.96 -15.86 -0.50
N SER A 72 10.14 -14.84 -1.33
CA SER A 72 11.28 -14.64 -2.23
C SER A 72 12.32 -13.66 -1.69
N SER A 73 13.41 -13.47 -2.43
CA SER A 73 14.30 -12.33 -2.23
C SER A 73 13.57 -11.04 -2.58
N ALA A 74 12.92 -10.44 -1.59
CA ALA A 74 12.28 -9.14 -1.74
C ALA A 74 13.34 -8.09 -2.09
N ASP A 75 13.04 -7.22 -3.07
CA ASP A 75 13.81 -6.01 -3.23
C ASP A 75 13.63 -5.15 -1.98
N ALA A 76 14.73 -5.02 -1.23
CA ALA A 76 14.76 -4.18 -0.05
C ALA A 76 14.72 -2.71 -0.46
N MET A 77 13.97 -1.90 0.29
CA MET A 77 14.01 -0.45 0.16
C MET A 77 15.44 0.07 0.37
N LYS A 78 15.98 0.73 -0.65
CA LYS A 78 17.22 1.50 -0.64
C LYS A 78 16.95 2.98 -0.28
N PRO A 79 17.96 3.79 0.05
CA PRO A 79 17.76 5.24 0.16
C PRO A 79 17.19 5.81 -1.15
N GLY A 80 16.04 6.49 -1.09
CA GLY A 80 15.37 7.01 -2.28
C GLY A 80 13.90 7.40 -2.03
N GLY A 81 13.25 7.87 -3.09
CA GLY A 81 11.81 8.14 -3.11
C GLY A 81 11.01 6.91 -3.54
N TYR A 82 9.81 6.75 -2.99
CA TYR A 82 8.91 5.63 -3.28
C TYR A 82 7.50 6.13 -3.56
N ASP A 83 6.87 5.55 -4.57
CA ASP A 83 5.45 5.74 -4.82
C ASP A 83 4.67 4.63 -4.12
N MET A 84 3.81 5.05 -3.18
CA MET A 84 2.95 4.16 -2.42
C MET A 84 1.49 4.43 -2.78
N LYS A 85 0.76 3.38 -3.13
CA LYS A 85 -0.65 3.46 -3.51
C LYS A 85 -1.45 2.36 -2.84
N ILE A 86 -2.57 2.71 -2.23
CA ILE A 86 -3.59 1.75 -1.81
C ILE A 86 -4.79 1.95 -2.71
N ILE A 87 -5.27 0.86 -3.29
CA ILE A 87 -6.53 0.84 -4.03
C ILE A 87 -7.52 -0.05 -3.29
N VAL A 88 -8.78 0.33 -3.34
CA VAL A 88 -9.88 -0.41 -2.75
C VAL A 88 -10.77 -0.84 -3.90
N TYR A 89 -10.80 -2.13 -4.19
CA TYR A 89 -11.76 -2.76 -5.07
C TYR A 89 -13.08 -3.00 -4.34
N LEU A 90 -13.62 -1.93 -3.75
CA LEU A 90 -15.00 -1.90 -3.31
C LEU A 90 -15.82 -1.63 -4.58
N PHE A 91 -16.30 -2.72 -5.18
CA PHE A 91 -17.14 -2.76 -6.38
C PHE A 91 -16.38 -2.44 -7.69
N LYS A 92 -16.80 -3.04 -8.81
CA LYS A 92 -16.34 -2.72 -10.17
C LYS A 92 -16.82 -1.31 -10.58
N SER A 93 -16.52 -0.28 -9.81
CA SER A 93 -16.91 1.10 -10.11
C SER A 93 -15.76 2.05 -9.82
N THR A 94 -15.39 2.81 -10.85
CA THR A 94 -14.33 3.83 -10.86
C THR A 94 -14.62 4.92 -9.81
N VAL A 95 -13.69 5.13 -8.87
CA VAL A 95 -13.75 6.25 -7.92
C VAL A 95 -12.80 7.36 -8.41
N LEU A 96 -13.39 8.37 -9.03
CA LEU A 96 -12.90 9.74 -9.24
C LEU A 96 -11.43 9.92 -9.69
N ASP A 97 -11.25 10.16 -10.99
CA ASP A 97 -10.04 10.78 -11.55
C ASP A 97 -10.22 12.31 -11.56
N LYS A 98 -9.34 13.05 -10.89
CA LYS A 98 -9.40 14.52 -10.89
C LYS A 98 -8.02 15.09 -11.20
N VAL A 99 -7.90 15.71 -12.37
CA VAL A 99 -6.82 16.63 -12.71
C VAL A 99 -7.24 18.02 -12.24
N ILE A 100 -6.39 18.68 -11.44
CA ILE A 100 -6.58 20.09 -11.07
C ILE A 100 -5.57 20.90 -11.87
N ASP A 101 -6.08 21.78 -12.72
CA ASP A 101 -5.28 22.76 -13.44
C ASP A 101 -5.16 24.03 -12.59
N VAL A 102 -3.95 24.55 -12.43
CA VAL A 102 -3.69 25.82 -11.74
C VAL A 102 -3.38 26.85 -12.81
N ARG A 103 -4.22 27.90 -12.89
CA ARG A 103 -3.92 29.10 -13.67
C ARG A 103 -3.09 30.08 -12.85
#